data_AF-A0A2K9MIZ2-F1
#
_entry.id   AF-A0A2K9MIZ2-F1
#
_cell.length_a   1.000
_cell.length_b   1.000
_cell.length_c   1.000
_cell.angle_alpha   90.00
_cell.angle_beta   90.00
_cell.angle_gamma   90.00
#
_symmetry.space_group_name_H-M   'P 1'
#
loop_
_entity.id
_entity.type
_entity.pdbx_description
1 polymer ?
#
loop_
_entity_poly.entity_id
_entity_poly.type
_entity_poly.pdbx_seq_one_letter_code
_entity_poly.pdbx_strand_id
1 'polypeptide(L)'
;MAVLAPLADMLAGLSFGDAEEGQPFPATETGLTLLALTHFALLLSALSAFGSNELTLTERVVLFLGAGMWFGQVANAVAHELIHRSRRSLFRLGTAIYVSLLFGHHVSAHRLVHHSHVATARDPNSARLGESFWRFFPRAWWGSFRQGLAAERARARLPRRLNPYLIWVGGAGLWIIGVWIGFGPRAMVDYLGLCLYAQMQLLLSDYVQHYGLRRARTGDRVEPVGPRHSWDSPHALSSLGMVNAPRHSDHHAHPGRPYPALRLSPQDMRPLLPYPLPVMGAIAMVPPLWRRVMDHRVARMQAEPVGEDSQRP
;
A
#
# COMPACT_ATOMS: atom_id res chain seq x y z
N MET A 1 12.37 14.07 1.28
CA MET A 1 11.70 12.97 2.00
C MET A 1 12.13 11.59 1.51
N ALA A 2 11.94 11.24 0.24
CA ALA A 2 12.21 9.88 -0.28
C ALA A 2 13.62 9.32 -0.05
N VAL A 3 14.64 10.18 0.01
CA VAL A 3 16.04 9.80 0.30
C VAL A 3 16.43 10.18 1.72
N LEU A 4 16.11 11.43 2.13
CA LEU A 4 16.50 11.94 3.44
C LEU A 4 15.86 11.20 4.63
N ALA A 5 14.59 10.81 4.55
CA ALA A 5 13.92 10.12 5.66
C ALA A 5 14.46 8.70 5.84
N PRO A 6 14.59 7.86 4.79
CA PRO A 6 15.22 6.56 4.94
C PRO A 6 16.71 6.63 5.32
N LEU A 7 17.46 7.62 4.80
CA LEU A 7 18.84 7.84 5.23
C LEU A 7 18.93 8.21 6.70
N ALA A 8 18.08 9.13 7.18
CA ALA A 8 18.04 9.50 8.58
C ALA A 8 17.63 8.30 9.47
N ASP A 9 16.65 7.50 9.05
CA ASP A 9 16.30 6.25 9.75
C ASP A 9 17.50 5.29 9.82
N MET A 10 18.24 5.11 8.72
CA MET A 10 19.42 4.23 8.67
C MET A 10 20.59 4.76 9.50
N LEU A 11 20.83 6.07 9.49
CA LEU A 11 21.98 6.70 10.17
C LEU A 11 21.73 6.89 11.67
N ALA A 12 20.51 7.24 12.06
CA ALA A 12 20.16 7.53 13.44
C ALA A 12 19.46 6.36 14.15
N GLY A 13 19.15 5.26 13.43
CA GLY A 13 18.50 4.08 14.00
C GLY A 13 17.13 4.37 14.62
N LEU A 14 16.44 5.39 14.11
CA LEU A 14 15.21 5.88 14.73
C LEU A 14 14.09 4.84 14.61
N SER A 15 13.55 4.45 15.76
CA SER A 15 12.36 3.61 15.88
C SER A 15 11.44 4.24 16.93
N PHE A 16 10.20 4.51 16.56
CA PHE A 16 9.19 4.89 17.54
C PHE A 16 8.61 3.63 18.19
N GLY A 17 8.41 3.68 19.51
CA GLY A 17 7.72 2.62 20.24
C GLY A 17 6.25 2.48 19.87
N ASP A 18 5.56 1.54 20.50
CA ASP A 18 4.10 1.43 20.42
C ASP A 18 3.47 2.53 21.28
N ALA A 19 2.33 3.04 20.82
CA ALA A 19 1.52 3.91 21.65
C ALA A 19 0.89 3.15 22.82
N GLU A 20 0.63 3.88 23.91
CA GLU A 20 0.00 3.33 25.10
C GLU A 20 -1.39 2.74 24.78
N GLU A 21 -1.74 1.68 25.49
CA GLU A 21 -3.02 1.00 25.26
C GLU A 21 -4.19 1.89 25.67
N GLY A 22 -5.15 2.07 24.77
CA GLY A 22 -6.28 2.97 24.97
C GLY A 22 -5.98 4.46 24.76
N GLN A 23 -4.76 4.83 24.34
CA GLN A 23 -4.43 6.23 24.04
C GLN A 23 -5.37 6.80 22.95
N PRO A 24 -6.07 7.92 23.20
CA PRO A 24 -6.93 8.53 22.20
C PRO A 24 -6.12 9.31 21.16
N PHE A 25 -6.52 9.25 19.90
CA PHE A 25 -5.90 10.01 18.80
C PHE A 25 -6.91 10.92 18.09
N PRO A 26 -7.43 11.96 18.75
CA PRO A 26 -8.52 12.79 18.24
C PRO A 26 -8.17 13.53 16.94
N ALA A 27 -6.88 13.81 16.71
CA ALA A 27 -6.42 14.51 15.51
C ALA A 27 -6.26 13.59 14.26
N THR A 28 -6.41 12.26 14.41
CA THR A 28 -6.14 11.30 13.33
C THR A 28 -7.00 11.55 12.10
N GLU A 29 -8.32 11.67 12.28
CA GLU A 29 -9.24 11.87 11.15
C GLU A 29 -9.01 13.23 10.48
N THR A 30 -8.77 14.28 11.27
CA THR A 30 -8.47 15.62 10.76
C THR A 30 -7.17 15.63 9.97
N GLY A 31 -6.10 15.01 10.49
CA GLY A 31 -4.82 14.88 9.81
C GLY A 31 -4.93 14.12 8.50
N LEU A 32 -5.61 12.97 8.49
CA LEU A 32 -5.86 12.20 7.27
C LEU A 32 -6.68 12.98 6.24
N THR A 33 -7.68 13.73 6.70
CA THR A 33 -8.50 14.58 5.82
C THR A 33 -7.66 15.69 5.20
N LEU A 34 -6.82 16.38 5.98
CA LEU A 34 -5.92 17.41 5.47
C LEU A 34 -4.93 16.84 4.45
N LEU A 35 -4.29 15.71 4.76
CA LEU A 35 -3.36 15.04 3.83
C LEU A 35 -4.06 14.60 2.53
N ALA A 36 -5.30 14.13 2.62
CA ALA A 36 -6.10 13.78 1.46
C ALA A 36 -6.50 15.00 0.61
N LEU A 37 -6.80 16.15 1.22
CA LEU A 37 -7.01 17.39 0.48
C LEU A 37 -5.72 17.90 -0.15
N THR A 38 -4.58 17.77 0.54
CA THR A 38 -3.25 18.07 0.01
C THR A 38 -2.93 17.23 -1.21
N HIS A 39 -3.34 15.94 -1.25
CA HIS A 39 -3.21 15.10 -2.45
C HIS A 39 -3.85 15.76 -3.68
N PHE A 40 -5.10 16.20 -3.59
CA PHE A 40 -5.78 16.83 -4.73
C PHE A 40 -5.18 18.18 -5.10
N ALA A 41 -4.82 18.99 -4.10
CA ALA A 41 -4.14 20.27 -4.34
C ALA A 41 -2.81 20.07 -5.08
N LEU A 42 -1.98 19.13 -4.64
CA LEU A 42 -0.70 18.83 -5.30
C LEU A 42 -0.88 18.18 -6.67
N LEU A 43 -1.88 17.31 -6.85
CA LEU A 43 -2.18 16.71 -8.15
C LEU A 43 -2.57 17.79 -9.18
N LEU A 44 -3.51 18.67 -8.84
CA LEU A 44 -3.94 19.74 -9.73
C LEU A 44 -2.81 20.75 -10.02
N SER A 45 -2.01 21.10 -9.00
CA SER A 45 -0.83 21.96 -9.18
C SER A 45 0.23 21.33 -10.09
N ALA A 46 0.52 20.04 -9.91
CA ALA A 46 1.46 19.33 -10.77
C ALA A 46 0.96 19.25 -12.21
N LEU A 47 -0.32 18.94 -12.41
CA LEU A 47 -0.95 18.91 -13.75
C LEU A 47 -0.89 20.28 -14.44
N SER A 48 -1.16 21.37 -13.70
CA SER A 48 -1.03 22.74 -14.19
C SER A 48 0.39 23.03 -14.66
N ALA A 49 1.39 22.68 -13.84
CA ALA A 49 2.79 22.87 -14.17
C ALA A 49 3.24 22.00 -15.37
N PHE A 50 2.79 20.76 -15.48
CA PHE A 50 3.11 19.90 -16.63
C PHE A 50 2.45 20.34 -17.93
N GLY A 51 1.30 21.01 -17.84
CA GLY A 51 0.59 21.60 -18.97
C GLY A 51 1.20 22.92 -19.44
N SER A 52 2.02 23.58 -18.61
CA SER A 52 2.70 24.81 -18.98
C SER A 52 3.90 24.54 -19.91
N ASN A 53 4.34 25.59 -20.61
CA ASN A 53 5.56 25.56 -21.42
C ASN A 53 6.77 26.15 -20.68
N GLU A 54 6.65 26.39 -19.38
CA GLU A 54 7.64 27.13 -18.59
C GLU A 54 8.69 26.22 -17.96
N LEU A 55 8.41 24.92 -17.82
CA LEU A 55 9.34 23.97 -17.23
C LEU A 55 10.43 23.55 -18.22
N THR A 56 11.68 23.68 -17.81
CA THR A 56 12.79 22.96 -18.44
C THR A 56 12.62 21.44 -18.24
N LEU A 57 13.32 20.64 -19.05
CA LEU A 57 13.29 19.18 -18.91
C LEU A 57 13.72 18.73 -17.50
N THR A 58 14.75 19.36 -16.94
CA THR A 58 15.26 19.05 -15.61
C THR A 58 14.23 19.33 -14.53
N GLU A 59 13.60 20.51 -14.55
CA GLU A 59 12.54 20.88 -13.59
C GLU A 59 11.35 19.93 -13.70
N ARG A 60 10.98 19.56 -14.93
CA ARG A 60 9.90 18.61 -15.19
C ARG A 60 10.18 17.23 -14.58
N VAL A 61 11.40 16.71 -14.75
CA VAL A 61 11.82 15.43 -14.17
C VAL A 61 11.84 15.51 -12.63
N VAL A 62 12.38 16.59 -12.06
CA VAL A 62 12.42 16.80 -10.61
C VAL A 62 11.01 16.87 -10.03
N LEU A 63 10.10 17.63 -10.68
CA LEU A 63 8.70 17.71 -10.30
C LEU A 63 8.02 16.34 -10.39
N PHE A 64 8.23 15.61 -11.49
CA PHE A 64 7.67 14.26 -11.67
C PHE A 64 8.11 13.31 -10.56
N LEU A 65 9.41 13.28 -10.24
CA LEU A 65 9.93 12.41 -9.18
C LEU A 65 9.41 12.84 -7.79
N GLY A 66 9.40 14.14 -7.50
CA GLY A 66 8.90 14.67 -6.22
C GLY A 66 7.42 14.40 -6.01
N ALA A 67 6.58 14.73 -7.00
CA ALA A 67 5.15 14.49 -6.98
C ALA A 67 4.84 12.98 -6.96
N GLY A 68 5.55 12.20 -7.77
CA GLY A 68 5.43 10.75 -7.82
C GLY A 68 5.75 10.05 -6.50
N MET A 69 6.75 10.54 -5.76
CA MET A 69 7.07 10.05 -4.41
C MET A 69 5.97 10.42 -3.41
N TRP A 70 5.41 11.63 -3.49
CA TRP A 70 4.29 12.02 -2.63
C TRP A 70 3.06 11.13 -2.89
N PHE A 71 2.65 10.97 -4.15
CA PHE A 71 1.49 10.16 -4.50
C PHE A 71 1.70 8.68 -4.17
N GLY A 72 2.91 8.17 -4.41
CA GLY A 72 3.28 6.77 -4.21
C GLY A 72 3.44 6.35 -2.76
N GLN A 73 4.07 7.18 -1.92
CA GLN A 73 4.42 6.82 -0.54
C GLN A 73 3.43 7.37 0.49
N VAL A 74 3.04 8.64 0.35
CA VAL A 74 2.21 9.35 1.34
C VAL A 74 0.74 9.21 1.00
N ALA A 75 0.34 9.65 -0.20
CA ALA A 75 -1.09 9.67 -0.57
C ALA A 75 -1.69 8.26 -0.64
N ASN A 76 -0.94 7.27 -1.14
CA ASN A 76 -1.36 5.87 -1.11
C ASN A 76 -1.57 5.35 0.32
N ALA A 77 -0.66 5.63 1.25
CA ALA A 77 -0.79 5.17 2.63
C ALA A 77 -1.98 5.84 3.34
N VAL A 78 -2.19 7.14 3.10
CA VAL A 78 -3.38 7.88 3.56
C VAL A 78 -4.66 7.29 2.98
N ALA A 79 -4.70 7.03 1.67
CA ALA A 79 -5.85 6.44 1.01
C ALA A 79 -6.15 5.02 1.52
N HIS A 80 -5.12 4.21 1.74
CA HIS A 80 -5.21 2.87 2.34
C HIS A 80 -5.87 2.96 3.71
N GLU A 81 -5.39 3.85 4.57
CA GLU A 81 -5.96 4.03 5.92
C GLU A 81 -7.42 4.49 5.87
N LEU A 82 -7.73 5.44 4.98
CA LEU A 82 -9.08 5.98 4.80
C LEU A 82 -10.10 4.93 4.34
N ILE A 83 -9.72 3.97 3.48
CA ILE A 83 -10.65 2.94 3.00
C ILE A 83 -10.96 1.86 4.06
N HIS A 84 -10.25 1.85 5.19
CA HIS A 84 -10.58 1.01 6.34
C HIS A 84 -11.43 1.72 7.40
N ARG A 85 -11.62 3.03 7.29
CA ARG A 85 -12.47 3.79 8.22
C ARG A 85 -13.96 3.48 8.03
N SER A 86 -14.68 3.30 9.13
CA SER A 86 -16.13 3.05 9.14
C SER A 86 -16.94 4.27 8.69
N ARG A 87 -16.42 5.48 8.95
CA ARG A 87 -17.04 6.74 8.56
C ARG A 87 -17.08 6.87 7.03
N ARG A 88 -18.28 6.91 6.46
CA ARG A 88 -18.50 6.90 5.00
C ARG A 88 -17.82 8.05 4.25
N SER A 89 -17.71 9.23 4.86
CA SER A 89 -17.03 10.38 4.24
C SER A 89 -15.52 10.10 4.05
N LEU A 90 -14.87 9.56 5.08
CA LEU A 90 -13.45 9.18 5.03
C LEU A 90 -13.21 8.06 4.02
N PHE A 91 -14.06 7.03 4.05
CA PHE A 91 -14.00 5.94 3.06
C PHE A 91 -14.11 6.46 1.62
N ARG A 92 -15.03 7.39 1.35
CA ARG A 92 -15.22 8.02 0.05
C ARG A 92 -14.03 8.91 -0.36
N LEU A 93 -13.38 9.55 0.61
CA LEU A 93 -12.20 10.38 0.36
C LEU A 93 -11.00 9.52 -0.06
N GLY A 94 -10.72 8.43 0.65
CA GLY A 94 -9.67 7.47 0.23
C GLY A 94 -9.98 6.82 -1.12
N THR A 95 -11.25 6.47 -1.34
CA THR A 95 -11.77 6.03 -2.65
C THR A 95 -11.47 7.04 -3.76
N ALA A 96 -11.73 8.33 -3.53
CA ALA A 96 -11.50 9.37 -4.53
C ALA A 96 -10.01 9.51 -4.88
N ILE A 97 -9.09 9.38 -3.90
CA ILE A 97 -7.64 9.37 -4.15
C ILE A 97 -7.28 8.22 -5.09
N TYR A 98 -7.67 6.98 -4.77
CA TYR A 98 -7.36 5.83 -5.63
C TYR A 98 -7.94 5.96 -7.04
N VAL A 99 -9.16 6.50 -7.17
CA VAL A 99 -9.75 6.77 -8.49
C VAL A 99 -8.96 7.83 -9.25
N SER A 100 -8.51 8.90 -8.59
CA SER A 100 -7.66 9.94 -9.20
C SER A 100 -6.28 9.44 -9.62
N LEU A 101 -5.81 8.32 -9.08
CA LEU A 101 -4.58 7.64 -9.47
C LEU A 101 -4.83 6.44 -10.41
N LEU A 102 -6.04 6.35 -10.98
CA LEU A 102 -6.48 5.29 -11.90
C LEU A 102 -6.39 3.88 -11.31
N PHE A 103 -6.48 3.76 -9.98
CA PHE A 103 -6.30 2.53 -9.21
C PHE A 103 -7.49 2.21 -8.29
N GLY A 104 -8.68 2.72 -8.60
CA GLY A 104 -9.88 2.58 -7.77
C GLY A 104 -10.26 1.12 -7.43
N HIS A 105 -9.92 0.15 -8.29
CA HIS A 105 -10.21 -1.26 -8.06
C HIS A 105 -9.51 -1.83 -6.81
N HIS A 106 -8.39 -1.22 -6.39
CA HIS A 106 -7.67 -1.59 -5.18
C HIS A 106 -8.56 -1.48 -3.93
N VAL A 107 -9.50 -0.54 -3.88
CA VAL A 107 -10.45 -0.39 -2.76
C VAL A 107 -11.24 -1.68 -2.52
N SER A 108 -11.68 -2.34 -3.59
CA SER A 108 -12.39 -3.61 -3.50
C SER A 108 -11.42 -4.79 -3.33
N ALA A 109 -10.34 -4.84 -4.11
CA ALA A 109 -9.40 -5.96 -4.08
C ALA A 109 -8.70 -6.09 -2.72
N HIS A 110 -8.22 -4.98 -2.16
CA HIS A 110 -7.54 -4.97 -0.86
C HIS A 110 -8.43 -5.51 0.26
N ARG A 111 -9.65 -4.95 0.36
CA ARG A 111 -10.56 -5.22 1.48
C ARG A 111 -11.27 -6.57 1.38
N LEU A 112 -11.61 -7.01 0.17
CA LEU A 112 -12.43 -8.21 -0.04
C LEU A 112 -11.63 -9.44 -0.46
N VAL A 113 -10.39 -9.26 -0.92
CA VAL A 113 -9.54 -10.35 -1.40
C VAL A 113 -8.28 -10.42 -0.55
N HIS A 114 -7.46 -9.37 -0.58
CA HIS A 114 -6.13 -9.40 0.02
C HIS A 114 -6.21 -9.68 1.53
N HIS A 115 -6.94 -8.88 2.31
CA HIS A 115 -7.07 -9.12 3.76
C HIS A 115 -7.57 -10.52 4.13
N SER A 116 -8.49 -11.10 3.35
CA SER A 116 -9.03 -12.43 3.61
C SER A 116 -8.07 -13.56 3.22
N HIS A 117 -7.28 -13.35 2.17
CA HIS A 117 -6.47 -14.37 1.52
C HIS A 117 -4.96 -14.12 1.60
N VAL A 118 -4.53 -13.08 2.32
CA VAL A 118 -3.13 -12.70 2.50
C VAL A 118 -2.32 -13.90 2.95
N ALA A 119 -1.08 -14.00 2.45
CA ALA A 119 -0.16 -15.11 2.62
C ALA A 119 -0.72 -16.48 2.14
N THR A 120 -1.70 -16.50 1.22
CA THR A 120 -2.18 -17.72 0.55
C THR A 120 -2.02 -17.65 -0.97
N ALA A 121 -2.19 -18.78 -1.66
CA ALA A 121 -2.16 -18.83 -3.12
C ALA A 121 -3.34 -18.10 -3.80
N ARG A 122 -4.41 -17.80 -3.05
CA ARG A 122 -5.59 -17.09 -3.59
C ARG A 122 -5.36 -15.59 -3.68
N ASP A 123 -4.50 -15.02 -2.86
CA ASP A 123 -4.20 -13.58 -2.89
C ASP A 123 -3.19 -13.22 -3.99
N PRO A 124 -3.57 -12.37 -4.97
CA PRO A 124 -2.65 -11.85 -5.98
C PRO A 124 -1.46 -11.08 -5.38
N ASN A 125 -1.66 -10.38 -4.27
CA ASN A 125 -0.67 -9.47 -3.68
C ASN A 125 0.31 -10.18 -2.73
N SER A 126 0.14 -11.48 -2.50
CA SER A 126 1.10 -12.28 -1.75
C SER A 126 2.23 -12.77 -2.66
N ALA A 127 3.41 -12.15 -2.56
CA ALA A 127 4.56 -12.45 -3.39
C ALA A 127 5.15 -13.86 -3.11
N ARG A 128 5.50 -14.59 -4.16
CA ARG A 128 6.05 -15.95 -4.03
C ARG A 128 7.55 -15.88 -3.74
N LEU A 129 8.07 -16.85 -2.98
CA LEU A 129 9.51 -16.97 -2.79
C LEU A 129 10.20 -17.15 -4.17
N GLY A 130 11.24 -16.37 -4.42
CA GLY A 130 11.99 -16.36 -5.68
C GLY A 130 11.32 -15.63 -6.85
N GLU A 131 10.09 -15.14 -6.70
CA GLU A 131 9.43 -14.33 -7.73
C GLU A 131 10.01 -12.91 -7.75
N SER A 132 10.48 -12.43 -8.90
CA SER A 132 10.92 -11.04 -9.04
C SER A 132 9.74 -10.06 -9.04
N PHE A 133 9.94 -8.83 -8.54
CA PHE A 133 8.94 -7.76 -8.63
C PHE A 133 8.37 -7.57 -10.04
N TRP A 134 9.20 -7.64 -11.08
CA TRP A 134 8.77 -7.48 -12.48
C TRP A 134 7.79 -8.57 -12.98
N ARG A 135 7.80 -9.76 -12.36
CA ARG A 135 6.82 -10.83 -12.62
C ARG A 135 5.61 -10.68 -11.71
N PHE A 136 5.84 -10.26 -10.46
CA PHE A 136 4.80 -10.00 -9.49
C PHE A 136 3.87 -8.88 -9.94
N PHE A 137 4.39 -7.73 -10.35
CA PHE A 137 3.61 -6.52 -10.63
C PHE A 137 2.44 -6.74 -11.59
N PRO A 138 2.64 -7.24 -12.83
CA PRO A 138 1.52 -7.47 -13.75
C PRO A 138 0.57 -8.57 -13.25
N ARG A 139 1.09 -9.60 -12.58
CA ARG A 139 0.29 -10.70 -12.01
C ARG A 139 -0.63 -10.20 -10.88
N ALA A 140 -0.07 -9.41 -9.98
CA ALA A 140 -0.74 -8.82 -8.82
C ALA A 140 -1.79 -7.81 -9.28
N TRP A 141 -1.43 -6.90 -10.20
CA TRP A 141 -2.35 -5.90 -10.74
C TRP A 141 -3.57 -6.54 -11.42
N TRP A 142 -3.33 -7.43 -12.40
CA TRP A 142 -4.42 -8.10 -13.13
C TRP A 142 -5.24 -9.03 -12.24
N GLY A 143 -4.56 -9.76 -11.36
CA GLY A 143 -5.21 -10.64 -10.38
C GLY A 143 -6.12 -9.86 -9.44
N SER A 144 -5.64 -8.74 -8.89
CA SER A 144 -6.39 -7.89 -7.97
C SER A 144 -7.63 -7.28 -8.64
N PHE A 145 -7.49 -6.78 -9.86
CA PHE A 145 -8.64 -6.29 -10.63
C PHE A 145 -9.69 -7.38 -10.86
N ARG A 146 -9.27 -8.56 -11.34
CA ARG A 146 -10.21 -9.67 -11.65
C ARG A 146 -10.89 -10.22 -10.41
N GLN A 147 -10.14 -10.49 -9.36
CA GLN A 147 -10.69 -11.06 -8.13
C GLN A 147 -11.54 -10.05 -7.37
N GLY A 148 -11.13 -8.78 -7.31
CA GLY A 148 -11.93 -7.71 -6.73
C GLY A 148 -13.26 -7.51 -7.47
N LEU A 149 -13.25 -7.58 -8.81
CA LEU A 149 -14.46 -7.50 -9.62
C LEU A 149 -15.39 -8.68 -9.37
N ALA A 150 -14.84 -9.89 -9.29
CA ALA A 150 -15.61 -11.10 -8.98
C ALA A 150 -16.26 -11.01 -7.58
N ALA A 151 -15.51 -10.54 -6.58
CA ALA A 151 -16.01 -10.35 -5.21
C ALA A 151 -17.16 -9.34 -5.17
N GLU A 152 -17.03 -8.18 -5.81
CA GLU A 152 -18.11 -7.18 -5.84
C GLU A 152 -19.31 -7.64 -6.68
N ARG A 153 -19.10 -8.36 -7.78
CA ARG A 153 -20.19 -8.98 -8.55
C ARG A 153 -21.00 -9.95 -7.70
N ALA A 154 -20.34 -10.78 -6.88
CA ALA A 154 -21.01 -11.69 -5.98
C ALA A 154 -21.86 -10.91 -4.95
N ARG A 155 -21.36 -9.79 -4.41
CA ARG A 155 -22.11 -8.95 -3.46
C ARG A 155 -23.23 -8.13 -4.11
N ALA A 156 -23.09 -7.76 -5.38
CA ALA A 156 -24.08 -7.01 -6.14
C ALA A 156 -25.30 -7.85 -6.57
N ARG A 157 -25.28 -9.17 -6.34
CA ARG A 157 -26.47 -10.03 -6.47
C ARG A 157 -27.52 -9.77 -5.38
N LEU A 158 -27.15 -9.03 -4.34
CA LEU A 158 -28.08 -8.55 -3.33
C LEU A 158 -28.89 -7.36 -3.87
N PRO A 159 -30.19 -7.24 -3.56
CA PRO A 159 -31.04 -6.17 -4.07
C PRO A 159 -30.45 -4.77 -3.82
N ARG A 160 -30.56 -3.89 -4.82
CA ARG A 160 -30.21 -2.44 -4.74
C ARG A 160 -28.72 -2.13 -4.53
N ARG A 161 -27.81 -3.07 -4.75
CA ARG A 161 -26.36 -2.81 -4.65
C ARG A 161 -25.70 -2.68 -6.03
N LEU A 162 -25.29 -1.47 -6.38
CA LEU A 162 -24.48 -1.23 -7.58
C LEU A 162 -23.07 -1.78 -7.41
N ASN A 163 -22.51 -2.31 -8.50
CA ASN A 163 -21.11 -2.72 -8.52
C ASN A 163 -20.21 -1.47 -8.55
N PRO A 164 -19.34 -1.25 -7.55
CA PRO A 164 -18.51 -0.06 -7.47
C PRO A 164 -17.46 0.04 -8.59
N TYR A 165 -17.24 -1.02 -9.39
CA TYR A 165 -16.42 -0.93 -10.61
C TYR A 165 -16.95 0.08 -11.63
N LEU A 166 -18.24 0.43 -11.59
CA LEU A 166 -18.76 1.57 -12.36
C LEU A 166 -18.10 2.89 -11.92
N ILE A 167 -17.86 3.06 -10.61
CA ILE A 167 -17.17 4.21 -10.05
C ILE A 167 -15.66 4.10 -10.27
N TRP A 168 -15.08 2.91 -10.07
CA TRP A 168 -13.63 2.70 -10.25
C TRP A 168 -13.17 2.99 -11.68
N VAL A 169 -13.85 2.40 -12.66
CA VAL A 169 -13.49 2.51 -14.08
C VAL A 169 -14.06 3.79 -14.68
N GLY A 170 -15.32 4.12 -14.38
CA GLY A 170 -15.95 5.34 -14.88
C GLY A 170 -15.28 6.60 -14.33
N GLY A 171 -14.96 6.62 -13.03
CA GLY A 171 -14.23 7.73 -12.41
C GLY A 171 -12.80 7.88 -12.95
N ALA A 172 -12.10 6.76 -13.19
CA ALA A 172 -10.80 6.79 -13.87
C ALA A 172 -10.91 7.39 -15.29
N GLY A 173 -11.94 7.00 -16.05
CA GLY A 173 -12.24 7.59 -17.35
C GLY A 173 -12.53 9.09 -17.29
N LEU A 174 -13.30 9.54 -16.29
CA LEU A 174 -13.56 10.97 -16.07
C LEU A 174 -12.29 11.75 -15.73
N TRP A 175 -11.38 11.19 -14.94
CA TRP A 175 -10.07 11.81 -14.69
C TRP A 175 -9.23 11.91 -15.96
N ILE A 176 -9.17 10.84 -16.77
CA ILE A 176 -8.46 10.88 -18.06
C ILE A 176 -9.05 11.97 -18.97
N ILE A 177 -10.37 12.01 -19.12
CA ILE A 177 -11.04 13.03 -19.95
C ILE A 177 -10.80 14.44 -19.38
N GLY A 178 -10.95 14.61 -18.08
CA GLY A 178 -10.75 15.89 -17.40
C GLY A 178 -9.33 16.40 -17.51
N VAL A 179 -8.33 15.53 -17.38
CA VAL A 179 -6.92 15.91 -17.54
C VAL A 179 -6.63 16.30 -18.98
N TRP A 180 -7.12 15.51 -19.95
CA TRP A 180 -6.93 15.80 -21.37
C TRP A 180 -7.49 17.16 -21.77
N ILE A 181 -8.73 17.45 -21.36
CA ILE A 181 -9.42 18.70 -21.71
C ILE A 181 -8.87 19.89 -20.91
N GLY A 182 -8.62 19.71 -19.61
CA GLY A 182 -8.25 20.81 -18.70
C GLY A 182 -6.78 21.20 -18.75
N PHE A 183 -5.87 20.25 -19.00
CA PHE A 183 -4.41 20.47 -18.91
C PHE A 183 -3.67 20.10 -20.20
N GLY A 184 -4.35 19.49 -21.17
CA GLY A 184 -3.81 19.18 -22.48
C GLY A 184 -3.01 17.86 -22.55
N PRO A 185 -2.59 17.48 -23.76
CA PRO A 185 -1.97 16.17 -24.02
C PRO A 185 -0.59 16.01 -23.38
N ARG A 186 0.15 17.10 -23.16
CA ARG A 186 1.47 17.04 -22.51
C ARG A 186 1.34 16.64 -21.04
N ALA A 187 0.46 17.31 -20.29
CA ALA A 187 0.15 16.96 -18.91
C ALA A 187 -0.43 15.55 -18.77
N MET A 188 -1.21 15.09 -19.78
CA MET A 188 -1.73 13.72 -19.80
C MET A 188 -0.61 12.66 -19.76
N VAL A 189 0.47 12.85 -20.51
CA VAL A 189 1.59 11.89 -20.51
C VAL A 189 2.22 11.81 -19.12
N ASP A 190 2.50 12.95 -18.50
CA ASP A 190 3.06 13.00 -17.14
C ASP A 190 2.08 12.42 -16.11
N TYR A 191 0.78 12.70 -16.24
CA TYR A 191 -0.27 12.16 -15.38
C TYR A 191 -0.35 10.63 -15.42
N LEU A 192 -0.34 10.04 -16.61
CA LEU A 192 -0.34 8.57 -16.77
C LEU A 192 0.94 7.97 -16.20
N GLY A 193 2.09 8.62 -16.40
CA GLY A 193 3.36 8.24 -15.78
C GLY A 193 3.30 8.29 -14.25
N LEU A 194 2.73 9.34 -13.66
CA LEU A 194 2.55 9.48 -12.21
C LEU A 194 1.61 8.41 -11.66
N CYS A 195 0.50 8.13 -12.34
CA CYS A 195 -0.44 7.08 -11.94
C CYS A 195 0.25 5.71 -11.96
N LEU A 196 0.94 5.37 -13.04
CA LEU A 196 1.69 4.11 -13.13
C LEU A 196 2.75 4.03 -12.03
N TYR A 197 3.50 5.10 -11.81
CA TYR A 197 4.55 5.12 -10.79
C TYR A 197 4.00 4.99 -9.37
N ALA A 198 2.88 5.64 -9.05
CA ALA A 198 2.20 5.49 -7.76
C ALA A 198 1.62 4.08 -7.56
N GLN A 199 1.05 3.48 -8.61
CA GLN A 199 0.55 2.10 -8.59
C GLN A 199 1.68 1.07 -8.40
N MET A 200 2.80 1.27 -9.09
CA MET A 200 4.01 0.45 -8.91
C MET A 200 4.52 0.53 -7.48
N GLN A 201 4.60 1.72 -6.89
CA GLN A 201 5.06 1.89 -5.51
C GLN A 201 4.16 1.19 -4.49
N LEU A 202 2.83 1.26 -4.66
CA LEU A 202 1.89 0.54 -3.81
C LEU A 202 2.10 -0.98 -3.91
N LEU A 203 2.10 -1.53 -5.13
CA LEU A 203 2.30 -2.97 -5.32
C LEU A 203 3.70 -3.42 -4.93
N LEU A 204 4.70 -2.54 -4.99
CA LEU A 204 6.05 -2.80 -4.49
C LEU A 204 6.06 -2.91 -2.96
N SER A 205 5.25 -2.09 -2.25
CA SER A 205 5.03 -2.24 -0.81
C SER A 205 4.46 -3.62 -0.49
N ASP A 206 3.36 -4.01 -1.15
CA ASP A 206 2.73 -5.33 -0.97
C ASP A 206 3.72 -6.47 -1.27
N TYR A 207 4.49 -6.34 -2.36
CA TYR A 207 5.52 -7.31 -2.73
C TYR A 207 6.55 -7.49 -1.62
N VAL A 208 7.12 -6.38 -1.12
CA VAL A 208 8.15 -6.42 -0.07
C VAL A 208 7.57 -6.99 1.23
N GLN A 209 6.39 -6.53 1.63
CA GLN A 209 5.77 -6.90 2.90
C GLN A 209 5.21 -8.33 2.93
N HIS A 210 4.95 -8.95 1.77
CA HIS A 210 4.46 -10.33 1.68
C HIS A 210 5.41 -11.30 0.98
N TYR A 211 6.67 -10.93 0.79
CA TYR A 211 7.61 -11.77 0.07
C TYR A 211 7.87 -13.09 0.81
N GLY A 212 7.49 -14.21 0.16
CA GLY A 212 7.85 -15.57 0.56
C GLY A 212 7.11 -16.12 1.79
N LEU A 213 6.46 -15.28 2.58
CA LEU A 213 5.70 -15.68 3.78
C LEU A 213 4.35 -16.29 3.37
N ARG A 214 4.00 -17.41 4.01
CA ARG A 214 2.78 -18.18 3.71
C ARG A 214 2.12 -18.69 4.97
N ARG A 215 0.78 -18.66 4.98
CA ARG A 215 -0.04 -19.33 5.99
C ARG A 215 0.00 -20.83 5.79
N ALA A 216 0.10 -21.58 6.87
CA ALA A 216 -0.01 -23.02 6.81
C ALA A 216 -1.40 -23.45 6.34
N ARG A 217 -1.47 -24.62 5.69
CA ARG A 217 -2.73 -25.21 5.23
C ARG A 217 -2.78 -26.68 5.63
N THR A 218 -3.87 -27.07 6.28
CA THR A 218 -4.16 -28.45 6.67
C THR A 218 -5.47 -28.87 6.00
N GLY A 219 -5.38 -29.67 4.94
CA GLY A 219 -6.52 -29.98 4.07
C GLY A 219 -7.09 -28.71 3.45
N ASP A 220 -8.35 -28.37 3.73
CA ASP A 220 -9.00 -27.14 3.25
C ASP A 220 -8.94 -25.96 4.22
N ARG A 221 -8.47 -26.17 5.44
CA ARG A 221 -8.34 -25.11 6.44
C ARG A 221 -7.02 -24.38 6.27
N VAL A 222 -7.08 -23.06 6.26
CA VAL A 222 -5.91 -22.17 6.24
C VAL A 222 -5.77 -21.59 7.64
N GLU A 223 -4.56 -21.64 8.20
CA GLU A 223 -4.16 -21.00 9.45
C GLU A 223 -4.67 -19.55 9.50
N PRO A 224 -5.18 -18.99 10.60
CA PRO A 224 -5.56 -17.57 10.67
C PRO A 224 -4.44 -16.60 10.29
N VAL A 225 -4.79 -15.39 9.87
CA VAL A 225 -3.77 -14.33 9.64
C VAL A 225 -3.17 -13.94 10.99
N GLY A 226 -1.88 -13.65 11.02
CA GLY A 226 -1.12 -13.43 12.24
C GLY A 226 0.26 -12.84 11.96
N PRO A 227 1.05 -12.51 13.00
CA PRO A 227 2.25 -11.68 12.87
C PRO A 227 3.38 -12.26 11.98
N ARG A 228 3.39 -13.57 11.73
CA ARG A 228 4.37 -14.23 10.86
C ARG A 228 4.08 -14.11 9.36
N HIS A 229 2.91 -13.57 9.00
CA HIS A 229 2.41 -13.59 7.62
C HIS A 229 2.72 -12.32 6.82
N SER A 230 3.49 -11.41 7.41
CA SER A 230 3.97 -10.17 6.79
C SER A 230 5.30 -9.72 7.39
N TRP A 231 6.06 -8.96 6.60
CA TRP A 231 7.24 -8.25 7.07
C TRP A 231 6.85 -6.84 7.56
N ASP A 232 7.25 -6.52 8.78
CA ASP A 232 7.11 -5.18 9.35
C ASP A 232 8.39 -4.35 9.15
N SER A 233 8.27 -3.02 9.21
CA SER A 233 9.43 -2.11 9.25
C SER A 233 9.29 -1.13 10.43
N PRO A 234 10.23 -1.14 11.40
CA PRO A 234 10.15 -0.29 12.60
C PRO A 234 10.64 1.16 12.40
N HIS A 235 11.14 1.49 11.20
CA HIS A 235 11.84 2.74 10.90
C HIS A 235 10.92 3.97 11.01
N ALA A 236 11.28 4.89 11.91
CA ALA A 236 10.43 5.96 12.42
C ALA A 236 9.95 6.96 11.34
N LEU A 237 10.88 7.62 10.64
CA LEU A 237 10.57 8.70 9.70
C LEU A 237 9.85 8.17 8.46
N SER A 238 10.29 7.01 7.97
CA SER A 238 9.63 6.30 6.88
C SER A 238 8.20 5.90 7.28
N SER A 239 8.00 5.42 8.51
CA SER A 239 6.67 5.08 9.03
C SER A 239 5.77 6.30 9.17
N LEU A 240 6.29 7.45 9.63
CA LEU A 240 5.51 8.69 9.71
C LEU A 240 4.98 9.13 8.34
N GLY A 241 5.85 9.12 7.32
CA GLY A 241 5.45 9.47 5.95
C GLY A 241 4.42 8.50 5.36
N MET A 242 4.42 7.25 5.82
CA MET A 242 3.51 6.20 5.37
C MET A 242 2.39 5.92 6.38
N VAL A 243 2.08 6.87 7.27
CA VAL A 243 1.05 6.74 8.31
C VAL A 243 1.08 5.36 8.99
N ASN A 244 2.24 4.92 9.45
CA ASN A 244 2.48 3.62 10.08
C ASN A 244 2.03 2.37 9.32
N ALA A 245 1.69 2.45 8.03
CA ALA A 245 1.39 1.29 7.20
C ALA A 245 2.48 0.19 7.24
N PRO A 246 3.78 0.50 7.45
CA PRO A 246 4.81 -0.53 7.64
C PRO A 246 4.67 -1.40 8.90
N ARG A 247 3.77 -1.06 9.83
CA ARG A 247 3.32 -1.93 10.95
C ARG A 247 2.23 -2.88 10.45
N HIS A 248 2.58 -3.63 9.42
CA HIS A 248 1.69 -4.31 8.49
C HIS A 248 1.00 -5.53 9.09
N SER A 249 1.71 -6.25 9.95
CA SER A 249 1.21 -7.44 10.64
C SER A 249 0.00 -7.11 11.52
N ASP A 250 0.11 -6.06 12.33
CA ASP A 250 -0.99 -5.62 13.18
C ASP A 250 -2.13 -5.01 12.37
N HIS A 251 -1.83 -4.33 11.26
CA HIS A 251 -2.83 -3.84 10.33
C HIS A 251 -3.67 -4.99 9.72
N HIS A 252 -3.05 -6.11 9.38
CA HIS A 252 -3.79 -7.28 8.88
C HIS A 252 -4.61 -7.99 9.95
N ALA A 253 -4.10 -8.05 11.18
CA ALA A 253 -4.85 -8.60 12.31
C ALA A 253 -6.01 -7.69 12.72
N HIS A 254 -5.83 -6.37 12.64
CA HIS A 254 -6.75 -5.36 13.15
C HIS A 254 -6.93 -4.19 12.15
N PRO A 255 -7.53 -4.40 10.96
CA PRO A 255 -7.58 -3.37 9.91
C PRO A 255 -8.38 -2.11 10.28
N GLY A 256 -9.27 -2.20 11.27
CA GLY A 256 -10.01 -1.04 11.79
C GLY A 256 -9.21 -0.18 12.79
N ARG A 257 -8.08 -0.67 13.29
CA ARG A 257 -7.24 0.07 14.25
C ARG A 257 -6.68 1.31 13.57
N PRO A 258 -6.78 2.51 14.18
CA PRO A 258 -6.25 3.72 13.57
C PRO A 258 -4.72 3.66 13.53
N TYR A 259 -4.12 4.24 12.50
CA TYR A 259 -2.70 4.09 12.24
C TYR A 259 -1.74 4.45 13.40
N PRO A 260 -2.00 5.45 14.27
CA PRO A 260 -1.10 5.75 15.38
C PRO A 260 -1.12 4.65 16.45
N ALA A 261 -2.19 3.85 16.50
CA ALA A 261 -2.36 2.76 17.45
C ALA A 261 -1.77 1.44 16.95
N LEU A 262 -1.32 1.35 15.69
CA LEU A 262 -0.73 0.12 15.14
C LEU A 262 0.52 -0.28 15.91
N ARG A 263 0.68 -1.59 16.15
CA ARG A 263 1.67 -2.13 17.08
C ARG A 263 2.74 -2.99 16.43
N LEU A 264 3.95 -2.84 16.94
CA LEU A 264 5.10 -3.70 16.65
C LEU A 264 5.37 -4.75 17.75
N SER A 265 4.55 -4.77 18.82
CA SER A 265 4.55 -5.71 19.96
C SER A 265 5.71 -6.72 20.00
N PRO A 266 6.66 -6.57 20.96
CA PRO A 266 7.85 -7.43 21.08
C PRO A 266 7.56 -8.91 21.34
N GLN A 267 6.34 -9.25 21.75
CA GLN A 267 5.95 -10.58 22.21
C GLN A 267 5.59 -11.52 21.04
N ASP A 268 5.34 -10.97 19.85
CA ASP A 268 5.03 -11.76 18.67
C ASP A 268 6.30 -12.07 17.88
N MET A 269 6.53 -13.33 17.52
CA MET A 269 7.53 -13.66 16.52
C MET A 269 7.14 -13.05 15.18
N ARG A 270 7.67 -11.85 14.88
CA ARG A 270 7.35 -11.08 13.67
C ARG A 270 8.58 -10.92 12.76
N PRO A 271 8.44 -11.16 11.44
CA PRO A 271 9.48 -10.87 10.48
C PRO A 271 9.69 -9.34 10.37
N LEU A 272 10.92 -8.89 10.55
CA LEU A 272 11.31 -7.48 10.36
C LEU A 272 12.16 -7.30 9.10
N LEU A 273 11.88 -6.23 8.35
CA LEU A 273 12.74 -5.80 7.24
C LEU A 273 14.07 -5.27 7.78
N PRO A 274 15.20 -5.56 7.10
CA PRO A 274 16.52 -5.12 7.55
C PRO A 274 16.80 -3.63 7.30
N TYR A 275 16.03 -2.98 6.43
CA TYR A 275 16.15 -1.56 6.09
C TYR A 275 14.75 -0.94 5.96
N PRO A 276 14.63 0.41 5.93
CA PRO A 276 13.35 1.07 5.73
C PRO A 276 12.66 0.59 4.45
N LEU A 277 11.33 0.52 4.49
CA LEU A 277 10.51 0.01 3.39
C LEU A 277 10.83 0.66 2.03
N PRO A 278 11.06 1.98 1.89
CA PRO A 278 11.47 2.57 0.61
C PRO A 278 12.82 2.04 0.08
N VAL A 279 13.78 1.77 0.97
CA VAL A 279 15.08 1.19 0.60
C VAL A 279 14.91 -0.25 0.16
N MET A 280 14.11 -1.03 0.89
CA MET A 280 13.77 -2.40 0.50
C MET A 280 13.04 -2.44 -0.84
N GLY A 281 12.16 -1.47 -1.12
CA GLY A 281 11.52 -1.29 -2.41
C GLY A 281 12.53 -1.06 -3.54
N ALA A 282 13.49 -0.16 -3.35
CA ALA A 282 14.56 0.07 -4.33
C ALA A 282 15.39 -1.20 -4.57
N ILE A 283 15.73 -1.94 -3.52
CA ILE A 283 16.45 -3.22 -3.62
C ILE A 283 15.60 -4.26 -4.38
N ALA A 284 14.29 -4.34 -4.11
CA ALA A 284 13.36 -5.27 -4.74
C ALA A 284 13.28 -5.12 -6.27
N MET A 285 13.57 -3.92 -6.80
CA MET A 285 13.63 -3.67 -8.24
C MET A 285 14.82 -4.36 -8.93
N VAL A 286 15.82 -4.83 -8.17
CA VAL A 286 17.00 -5.56 -8.66
C VAL A 286 16.96 -7.01 -8.16
N PRO A 287 16.38 -7.96 -8.92
CA PRO A 287 16.07 -9.31 -8.41
C PRO A 287 17.24 -10.11 -7.82
N PRO A 288 18.48 -10.05 -8.38
CA PRO A 288 19.63 -10.70 -7.75
C PRO A 288 19.97 -10.15 -6.37
N LEU A 289 19.89 -8.83 -6.18
CA LEU A 289 20.16 -8.18 -4.90
C LEU A 289 19.06 -8.51 -3.89
N TRP A 290 17.79 -8.40 -4.32
CA TRP A 290 16.64 -8.76 -3.51
C TRP A 290 16.72 -10.18 -2.95
N ARG A 291 16.98 -11.18 -3.82
CA ARG A 291 17.08 -12.58 -3.41
C ARG A 291 18.22 -12.84 -2.41
N ARG A 292 19.38 -12.21 -2.63
CA ARG A 292 20.51 -12.28 -1.67
C ARG A 292 20.11 -11.78 -0.28
N VAL A 293 19.31 -10.70 -0.22
CA VAL A 293 18.87 -10.09 1.04
C VAL A 293 17.74 -10.90 1.68
N MET A 294 16.72 -11.34 0.93
CA MET A 294 15.47 -11.82 1.52
C MET A 294 15.30 -13.33 1.57
N ASP A 295 15.87 -14.11 0.63
CA ASP A 295 15.55 -15.54 0.53
C ASP A 295 15.99 -16.32 1.80
N HIS A 296 17.17 -16.02 2.36
CA HIS A 296 17.63 -16.64 3.60
C HIS A 296 16.82 -16.19 4.83
N ARG A 297 16.29 -14.96 4.82
CA ARG A 297 15.43 -14.45 5.89
C ARG A 297 14.07 -15.16 5.87
N VAL A 298 13.49 -15.37 4.69
CA VAL A 298 12.28 -16.19 4.53
C VAL A 298 12.55 -17.61 5.01
N ALA A 299 13.66 -18.23 4.61
CA ALA A 299 14.01 -19.59 5.02
C ALA A 299 14.11 -19.73 6.55
N ARG A 300 14.72 -18.75 7.23
CA ARG A 300 14.75 -18.69 8.70
C ARG A 300 13.35 -18.62 9.31
N MET A 301 12.48 -17.75 8.77
CA MET A 301 11.09 -17.64 9.26
C MET A 301 10.29 -18.92 9.03
N GLN A 302 10.60 -19.71 8.00
CA GLN A 302 9.93 -20.99 7.73
C GLN A 302 10.46 -22.13 8.61
N ALA A 303 11.72 -22.05 9.07
CA ALA A 303 12.35 -23.08 9.91
C ALA A 303 12.02 -22.92 11.40
N GLU A 304 11.73 -21.71 11.86
CA GLU A 304 11.34 -21.45 13.25
C GLU A 304 9.96 -22.07 13.56
N PRO A 305 9.86 -22.97 14.56
CA PRO A 305 8.59 -23.62 14.90
C PRO A 305 7.55 -22.61 15.38
N VAL A 306 6.29 -22.85 15.01
CA VAL A 306 5.14 -22.10 15.54
C VAL A 306 5.04 -22.44 17.02
N GLY A 307 5.32 -21.47 17.90
CA GLY A 307 5.22 -21.68 19.35
C GLY A 307 3.84 -22.23 19.72
N GLU A 308 3.82 -23.28 20.56
CA GLU A 308 2.62 -24.02 20.96
C GLU A 308 1.54 -23.19 21.69
N ASP A 309 1.78 -21.91 21.98
CA ASP A 309 0.88 -21.09 22.81
C ASP A 309 -0.30 -20.48 22.04
N SER A 310 -0.39 -20.64 20.71
CA SER A 310 -1.57 -20.22 19.92
C SER A 310 -2.71 -21.25 19.88
N GLN A 311 -2.61 -22.33 20.67
CA GLN A 311 -3.63 -23.38 20.78
C GLN A 311 -4.39 -23.39 22.12
N ARG A 312 -4.38 -22.30 22.90
CA ARG A 312 -5.32 -22.20 24.02
C ARG A 312 -6.70 -21.73 23.50
N PRO A 313 -7.77 -22.49 23.78
CA PRO A 313 -9.12 -22.21 23.30
C PRO A 313 -9.69 -20.91 23.85
#